data_AF-A0A1C4LMN6-F1
#
_entry.id   AF-A0A1C4LMN6-F1
#
_cell.length_a   1.000
_cell.length_b   1.000
_cell.length_c   1.000
_cell.angle_alpha   90.00
_cell.angle_beta   90.00
_cell.angle_gamma   90.00
#
_symmetry.space_group_name_H-M   'P 1'
#
loop_
_entity.id
_entity.type
_entity.pdbx_description
1 polymer ?
#
loop_
_entity_poly.entity_id
_entity_poly.type
_entity_poly.pdbx_seq_one_letter_code
_entity_poly.pdbx_strand_id
1 'polypeptide(L)' 'MNLDHNAQAVTAAQLNAAFVGEAFSYETSEGVPVYGRLAFAEVGPTKVLVTLDGVLHEGSSVVLTLAPEDELWFNRATI' A
#
# COMPACT_ATOMS: atom_id res chain seq x y z
N MET A 1 -16.78 11.61 -2.87
CA MET A 1 -15.37 11.72 -2.42
C MET A 1 -15.37 12.42 -1.07
N ASN A 2 -15.34 11.66 0.02
CA ASN A 2 -14.96 12.23 1.32
C ASN A 2 -13.46 11.99 1.42
N LEU A 3 -12.68 13.06 1.25
CA LEU A 3 -11.27 13.07 1.60
C LEU A 3 -11.21 12.90 3.11
N ASP A 4 -10.72 11.76 3.60
CA ASP A 4 -10.15 11.71 4.94
C ASP A 4 -9.02 12.73 4.96
N HIS A 5 -9.26 13.90 5.57
CA HIS A 5 -8.35 15.05 5.58
C HIS A 5 -6.99 14.77 6.28
N ASN A 6 -6.74 13.54 6.72
CA ASN A 6 -5.53 13.09 7.39
C ASN A 6 -4.77 11.97 6.63
N ALA A 7 -5.22 11.61 5.42
CA ALA A 7 -4.53 10.64 4.59
C ALA A 7 -3.32 11.29 3.89
N GLN A 8 -2.12 10.72 4.07
CA GLN A 8 -0.92 11.12 3.35
C GLN A 8 -0.79 10.27 2.09
N ALA A 9 -0.75 10.91 0.93
CA ALA A 9 -0.35 10.26 -0.32
C ALA A 9 1.17 10.01 -0.31
N VAL A 10 1.56 8.78 -0.63
CA VAL A 10 2.94 8.31 -0.68
C VAL A 10 3.09 7.48 -1.94
N THR A 11 4.11 7.73 -2.75
CA THR A 11 4.35 6.90 -3.93
C THR A 11 4.93 5.54 -3.52
N ALA A 12 4.68 4.50 -4.30
CA ALA A 12 5.19 3.16 -4.00
C ALA A 12 6.72 3.15 -3.87
N ALA A 13 7.43 3.97 -4.64
CA ALA A 13 8.88 4.15 -4.55
C ALA A 13 9.38 4.70 -3.20
N GLN A 14 8.51 5.36 -2.44
CA GLN A 14 8.84 5.95 -1.14
C GLN A 14 8.61 4.99 0.04
N LEU A 15 8.00 3.82 -0.22
CA LEU A 15 7.76 2.81 0.81
C LEU A 15 9.08 2.36 1.43
N ASN A 16 9.06 2.23 2.75
CA ASN A 16 10.20 1.81 3.56
C ASN A 16 9.68 1.21 4.86
N ALA A 17 10.59 0.79 5.73
CA ALA A 17 10.25 0.10 6.98
C ALA A 17 9.31 0.90 7.92
N ALA A 18 9.26 2.23 7.81
CA ALA A 18 8.36 3.06 8.64
C ALA A 18 6.87 2.86 8.32
N PHE A 19 6.55 2.33 7.14
CA PHE A 19 5.16 2.05 6.75
C PHE A 19 4.73 0.62 7.10
N VAL A 20 5.64 -0.24 7.56
CA VAL A 20 5.29 -1.62 7.93
C VAL A 20 4.35 -1.59 9.14
N GLY A 21 3.23 -2.29 9.02
CA GLY A 21 2.14 -2.27 9.98
C GLY A 21 1.12 -1.16 9.73
N GLU A 22 1.37 -0.21 8.83
CA GLU A 22 0.42 0.86 8.55
C GLU A 22 -0.69 0.41 7.59
N ALA A 23 -1.90 0.91 7.84
CA ALA A 23 -3.04 0.70 6.97
C ALA A 23 -3.02 1.68 5.80
N PHE A 24 -3.35 1.20 4.61
CA PHE A 24 -3.40 2.02 3.41
C PHE A 24 -4.60 1.69 2.53
N SER A 25 -4.92 2.62 1.65
CA SER A 25 -5.77 2.41 0.48
C SER A 25 -5.04 2.74 -0.81
N TYR A 26 -5.35 1.99 -1.86
CA TYR A 26 -4.81 2.14 -3.21
C TYR A 26 -5.93 1.91 -4.22
N GLU A 27 -5.96 2.64 -5.33
CA GLU A 27 -6.89 2.40 -6.43
C GLU A 27 -6.12 1.74 -7.58
N THR A 28 -6.54 0.56 -8.02
CA THR A 28 -5.91 -0.10 -9.16
C THR A 28 -6.12 0.71 -10.44
N SER A 29 -5.34 0.42 -11.48
CA SER A 29 -5.54 1.00 -12.81
C SER A 29 -6.92 0.73 -13.42
N GLU A 30 -7.67 -0.25 -12.89
CA GLU A 30 -9.05 -0.57 -13.28
C GLU A 30 -10.10 0.19 -12.46
N GLY A 31 -9.68 1.09 -11.57
CA GLY A 31 -10.55 1.85 -10.68
C GLY A 31 -11.09 1.04 -9.50
N VAL A 32 -10.47 -0.10 -9.18
CA VAL A 32 -10.90 -0.96 -8.06
C VAL A 32 -10.15 -0.52 -6.80
N PRO A 33 -10.86 -0.14 -5.72
CA PRO A 33 -10.21 0.20 -4.47
C PRO A 33 -9.71 -1.05 -3.75
N VAL A 34 -8.46 -1.00 -3.28
CA VAL A 34 -7.78 -2.01 -2.47
C VAL A 34 -7.46 -1.38 -1.12
N TYR A 35 -7.78 -2.11 -0.06
CA TYR A 35 -7.46 -1.72 1.32
C TYR A 35 -6.60 -2.81 1.94
N GLY A 36 -5.53 -2.42 2.61
CA GLY A 36 -4.59 -3.37 3.19
C GLY A 36 -3.78 -2.79 4.32
N ARG A 37 -3.00 -3.65 4.97
CA ARG A 37 -1.96 -3.27 5.92
C ARG A 37 -0.63 -3.74 5.37
N LEU A 38 0.39 -2.88 5.35
CA LEU A 38 1.68 -3.22 4.75
C LEU A 38 2.44 -4.18 5.67
N ALA A 39 2.72 -5.41 5.24
CA ALA A 39 3.62 -6.31 5.97
C ALA A 39 5.08 -6.11 5.55
N PHE A 40 5.30 -5.91 4.25
CA PHE A 40 6.64 -5.79 3.67
C PHE A 40 6.56 -5.09 2.30
N ALA A 41 7.61 -4.35 1.93
CA ALA A 41 7.77 -3.75 0.62
C ALA A 41 9.16 -4.02 0.05
N GLU A 42 9.23 -4.54 -1.18
CA GLU A 42 10.47 -4.62 -1.98
C GLU A 42 10.40 -3.57 -3.09
N VAL A 43 11.26 -2.54 -2.98
CA VAL A 43 11.27 -1.42 -3.93
C VAL A 43 12.35 -1.66 -4.99
N GLY A 44 11.92 -1.87 -6.23
CA GLY A 44 12.78 -1.96 -7.40
C GLY A 44 12.67 -0.71 -8.30
N PRO A 45 13.55 -0.57 -9.31
CA PRO A 45 13.57 0.59 -10.20
C PRO A 45 12.35 0.67 -11.15
N THR A 46 11.67 -0.46 -11.39
CA THR A 46 10.56 -0.56 -12.35
C THR A 46 9.26 -1.07 -11.74
N LYS A 47 9.32 -1.63 -10.53
CA LYS A 47 8.15 -2.17 -9.82
C LYS A 47 8.42 -2.20 -8.33
N VAL A 48 7.34 -2.15 -7.56
CA VAL A 48 7.34 -2.31 -6.11
C VAL A 48 6.44 -3.48 -5.76
N LEU A 49 6.96 -4.41 -4.95
CA LEU A 49 6.20 -5.56 -4.45
C LEU A 49 5.76 -5.29 -3.02
N VAL A 50 4.46 -5.31 -2.77
CA VAL A 50 3.86 -5.02 -1.46
C VAL A 50 3.18 -6.28 -0.94
N THR A 51 3.68 -6.84 0.15
CA THR A 51 3.02 -7.94 0.86
C THR A 51 2.02 -7.39 1.86
N LEU A 52 0.80 -7.93 1.84
CA LEU A 52 -0.27 -7.53 2.75
C LEU A 52 -0.26 -8.37 4.03
N ASP A 53 -0.43 -7.71 5.18
CA ASP A 53 -0.58 -8.38 6.47
C ASP A 53 -1.99 -9.00 6.61
N GLY A 54 -2.05 -10.23 7.10
CA GLY A 54 -3.30 -10.95 7.38
C GLY A 54 -4.14 -11.34 6.15
N VAL A 55 -3.75 -10.99 4.92
CA VAL A 55 -4.47 -11.37 3.70
C VAL A 55 -3.83 -12.59 3.07
N LEU A 56 -4.47 -13.75 3.28
CA LEU A 56 -4.11 -15.02 2.67
C LEU A 56 -5.09 -15.36 1.55
N HIS A 57 -4.57 -15.66 0.36
CA HIS A 57 -5.32 -16.25 -0.74
C HIS A 57 -4.76 -17.65 -1.01
N GLU A 58 -5.60 -18.68 -0.86
CA GLU A 58 -5.19 -20.08 -1.04
C GLU A 58 -3.99 -20.50 -0.17
N GLY A 59 -3.85 -19.90 1.03
CA GLY A 59 -2.75 -20.20 1.96
C GLY A 59 -1.44 -19.45 1.66
N SER A 60 -1.42 -18.58 0.65
CA SER A 60 -0.29 -17.70 0.33
C SER A 60 -0.60 -16.24 0.68
N SER A 61 0.39 -15.49 1.16
CA SER A 61 0.24 -14.05 1.37
C SER A 61 0.00 -13.33 0.05
N VAL A 62 -0.96 -12.41 0.03
CA VAL A 62 -1.23 -11.60 -1.16
C VAL A 62 -0.10 -10.59 -1.37
N VAL A 63 0.45 -10.56 -2.58
CA VAL A 63 1.47 -9.60 -3.02
C VAL A 63 0.89 -8.73 -4.13
N LEU A 64 0.83 -7.42 -3.87
CA LEU A 64 0.52 -6.41 -4.87
C LEU A 64 1.78 -6.05 -5.64
N THR A 65 1.65 -5.90 -6.96
CA THR A 65 2.71 -5.35 -7.81
C THR A 65 2.27 -3.97 -8.25
N LEU A 66 3.05 -2.95 -7.90
CA LEU A 66 2.76 -1.54 -8.14
C LEU A 66 3.84 -0.94 -9.05
N ALA A 67 3.47 0.09 -9.81
CA ALA A 67 4.44 0.97 -10.45
C ALA A 67 5.08 1.89 -9.40
N PRO A 68 6.36 2.28 -9.53
CA PRO A 68 7.02 3.19 -8.58
C PRO A 68 6.26 4.51 -8.32
N GLU A 69 5.54 4.99 -9.32
CA GLU A 69 4.72 6.20 -9.31
C GLU A 69 3.31 6.02 -8.71
N ASP A 70 2.85 4.79 -8.47
CA ASP A 70 1.53 4.53 -7.91
C ASP A 70 1.39 5.17 -6.51
N GLU A 71 0.27 5.85 -6.27
CA GLU A 71 0.00 6.52 -5.00
C GLU A 71 -0.78 5.62 -4.04
N LEU A 72 -0.20 5.42 -2.85
CA LEU A 72 -0.85 4.79 -1.71
C LEU A 72 -1.23 5.85 -0.69
N TRP A 73 -2.40 5.71 -0.09
CA TRP A 73 -2.94 6.65 0.88
C TRP A 73 -2.90 6.02 2.26
N PHE A 74 -2.05 6.56 3.14
CA PHE A 74 -1.88 6.09 4.51
C PHE A 74 -2.60 7.02 5.47
N ASN A 75 -3.43 6.46 6.34
CA ASN A 75 -4.02 7.22 7.43
C ASN A 75 -2.97 7.40 8.52
N ARG A 76 -2.52 8.65 8.76
CA ARG A 76 -1.69 8.94 9.94
C ARG A 76 -2.54 8.71 11.18
N ALA A 77 -2.43 7.55 11.80
CA ALA A 77 -2.84 7.39 13.18
C ALA A 77 -1.91 8.31 14.00
N THR A 78 -2.49 9.38 14.56
CA THR A 78 -1.79 10.23 15.53
C THR A 78 -1.27 9.32 16.65
N ILE A 79 0.05 9.16 16.74
CA ILE A 79 0.71 8.45 17.85
C ILE A 79 0.67 9.36 19.08
#